data_AF-A0A0C1F1X7-F1
#
_entry.id   AF-A0A0C1F1X7-F1
#
_cell.length_a   1.000
_cell.length_b   1.000
_cell.length_c   1.000
_cell.angle_alpha   90.00
_cell.angle_beta   90.00
_cell.angle_gamma   90.00
#
_symmetry.space_group_name_H-M   'P 1'
#
loop_
_entity.id
_entity.type
_entity.pdbx_description
1 polymer ?
#
loop_
_entity_poly.entity_id
_entity_poly.type
_entity_poly.pdbx_seq_one_letter_code
_entity_poly.pdbx_strand_id
1 'polypeptide(L)'
;MKKGVLFALIFLSVFSFSQQKNVKITNLQPQSEDFIFPLISYSQKAVVQQKINTFLQVDELEFVPNSGKNPYQLASTATNSYQNYLYFYSWKRLGTPRNILSLEMEGEASGAYPEGFTNYRNFDLRTGNFINLEDLFQPNSYFKIEKIINDKIKKRVKDYIIELKAAPTRDQDKDDQIAMYQDCFTENTLPYLKFYFGRNQFTIVAGRCSNHALRALDDLGSHEIVFKYKELEKYFSPFAKNLLSDSEKVISPGSIQNKLYKGKIDGKYPIMLLVKQIYDDNSFTCVYWYVKNKKLIEWHGTFKNNHISATEDDYHDENLKEWIPRAKIEAHLKGTKIVGTWQDYKTKKNLNLELEEL
;
A
#
# COMPACT_ATOMS: atom_id res chain seq x y z
N MET A 1 -17.59 4.48 -59.09
CA MET A 1 -18.46 3.98 -58.00
C MET A 1 -17.90 2.68 -57.44
N LYS A 2 -17.21 2.72 -56.29
CA LYS A 2 -17.04 1.58 -55.37
C LYS A 2 -16.79 2.18 -53.98
N LYS A 3 -17.61 1.73 -53.02
CA LYS A 3 -17.93 2.37 -51.75
C LYS A 3 -16.80 2.18 -50.74
N GLY A 4 -16.47 3.26 -50.03
CA GLY A 4 -15.60 3.23 -48.86
C GLY A 4 -16.30 2.55 -47.68
N VAL A 5 -15.55 1.74 -46.95
CA VAL A 5 -15.96 1.19 -45.65
C VAL A 5 -15.30 2.07 -44.59
N LEU A 6 -16.08 3.01 -44.05
CA LEU A 6 -15.70 3.83 -42.92
C LEU A 6 -15.83 2.95 -41.66
N PHE A 7 -14.69 2.63 -41.03
CA PHE A 7 -14.68 1.99 -39.70
C PHE A 7 -15.14 3.03 -38.68
N ALA A 8 -16.41 2.96 -38.27
CA ALA A 8 -16.93 3.76 -37.17
C ALA A 8 -16.38 3.19 -35.85
N LEU A 9 -15.39 3.89 -35.28
CA LEU A 9 -14.99 3.75 -33.88
C LEU A 9 -16.17 4.19 -32.99
N ILE A 10 -16.99 3.22 -32.60
CA ILE A 10 -18.01 3.42 -31.56
C ILE A 10 -17.26 3.55 -30.23
N PHE A 11 -16.93 4.78 -29.85
CA PHE A 11 -16.67 5.13 -28.46
C PHE A 11 -17.97 4.92 -27.68
N LEU A 12 -18.18 3.70 -27.19
CA LEU A 12 -19.12 3.44 -26.10
C LEU A 12 -18.51 4.09 -24.85
N SER A 13 -18.76 5.40 -24.70
CA SER A 13 -18.69 6.08 -23.42
C SER A 13 -19.78 5.47 -22.53
N VAL A 14 -19.46 4.35 -21.90
CA VAL A 14 -20.25 3.83 -20.79
C VAL A 14 -20.10 4.87 -19.70
N PHE A 15 -21.04 5.82 -19.64
CA PHE A 15 -21.27 6.69 -18.49
C PHE A 15 -21.62 5.79 -17.32
N SER A 16 -20.55 5.31 -16.72
CA SER A 16 -20.59 4.58 -15.49
C SER A 16 -20.94 5.59 -14.42
N PHE A 17 -22.22 5.67 -14.08
CA PHE A 17 -22.67 6.36 -12.89
C PHE A 17 -21.99 5.68 -11.69
N SER A 18 -20.84 6.23 -11.29
CA SER A 18 -20.14 5.82 -10.08
C SER A 18 -21.09 5.99 -8.91
N GLN A 19 -21.35 4.89 -8.19
CA GLN A 19 -22.21 4.87 -6.99
C GLN A 19 -21.62 5.67 -5.82
N GLN A 20 -20.43 6.25 -5.99
CA GLN A 20 -19.69 7.05 -5.01
C GLN A 20 -19.57 8.52 -5.46
N LYS A 21 -20.68 9.11 -5.93
CA LYS A 21 -20.74 10.51 -6.45
C LYS A 21 -20.19 11.57 -5.48
N ASN A 22 -20.13 11.25 -4.19
CA ASN A 22 -19.75 12.18 -3.13
C ASN A 22 -18.24 12.21 -2.83
N VAL A 23 -17.47 11.27 -3.40
CA VAL A 23 -16.01 11.28 -3.31
C VAL A 23 -15.47 11.93 -4.57
N LYS A 24 -14.84 13.10 -4.41
CA LYS A 24 -14.11 13.81 -5.47
C LYS A 24 -12.61 13.63 -5.25
N ILE A 25 -11.84 13.58 -6.33
CA ILE A 25 -10.39 13.45 -6.29
C ILE A 25 -9.81 14.50 -7.22
N THR A 26 -8.84 15.24 -6.71
CA THR A 26 -8.12 16.30 -7.41
C THR A 26 -6.62 16.11 -7.21
N ASN A 27 -5.79 16.88 -7.90
CA ASN A 27 -4.34 16.83 -7.68
C ASN A 27 -3.95 17.61 -6.42
N LEU A 28 -3.16 16.98 -5.56
CA LEU A 28 -2.51 17.63 -4.42
C LEU A 28 -1.54 18.70 -4.94
N GLN A 29 -1.61 19.90 -4.37
CA GLN A 29 -0.78 21.03 -4.78
C GLN A 29 0.53 21.08 -3.97
N PRO A 30 1.63 21.58 -4.57
CA PRO A 30 1.74 22.09 -5.94
C PRO A 30 1.83 20.95 -6.96
N GLN A 31 1.04 21.02 -8.04
CA GLN A 31 1.11 20.02 -9.11
C GLN A 31 2.21 20.37 -10.13
N SER A 32 2.93 19.35 -10.61
CA SER A 32 3.80 19.41 -11.80
C SER A 32 3.70 18.09 -12.58
N GLU A 33 4.47 17.93 -13.66
CA GLU A 33 4.53 16.67 -14.42
C GLU A 33 5.03 15.48 -13.58
N ASP A 34 5.95 15.75 -12.64
CA ASP A 34 6.52 14.75 -11.72
C ASP A 34 5.72 14.59 -10.43
N PHE A 35 4.73 15.47 -10.20
CA PHE A 35 3.99 15.57 -8.93
C PHE A 35 2.48 15.62 -9.15
N ILE A 36 1.94 14.55 -9.75
CA ILE A 36 0.51 14.29 -9.92
C ILE A 36 0.06 13.27 -8.86
N PHE A 37 -0.35 13.77 -7.68
CA PHE A 37 -0.75 12.93 -6.54
C PHE A 37 -2.21 13.15 -6.14
N PRO A 38 -2.96 12.11 -5.73
CA PRO A 38 -4.37 12.23 -5.41
C PRO A 38 -4.62 12.97 -4.08
N LEU A 39 -5.57 13.91 -4.09
CA LEU A 39 -6.16 14.54 -2.92
C LEU A 39 -7.66 14.24 -2.88
N ILE A 40 -8.10 13.56 -1.83
CA ILE A 40 -9.48 13.13 -1.66
C ILE A 40 -10.30 14.25 -1.01
N SER A 41 -11.51 14.45 -1.54
CA SER A 41 -12.55 15.30 -0.97
C SER A 41 -13.82 14.48 -0.77
N TYR A 42 -14.29 14.38 0.47
CA TYR A 42 -15.48 13.64 0.86
C TYR A 42 -16.26 14.42 1.92
N SER A 43 -16.92 15.50 1.48
CA SER A 43 -17.54 16.51 2.35
C SER A 43 -18.55 15.94 3.36
N GLN A 44 -19.23 14.85 3.02
CA GLN A 44 -20.20 14.18 3.91
C GLN A 44 -19.54 13.35 5.03
N LYS A 45 -18.27 12.96 4.87
CA LYS A 45 -17.51 12.15 5.82
C LYS A 45 -16.10 12.73 6.02
N ALA A 46 -16.04 13.91 6.66
CA ALA A 46 -14.77 14.64 6.86
C ALA A 46 -13.68 13.82 7.57
N VAL A 47 -14.05 12.97 8.54
CA VAL A 47 -13.09 12.07 9.23
C VAL A 47 -12.52 11.03 8.26
N VAL A 48 -13.34 10.43 7.40
CA VAL A 48 -12.89 9.49 6.36
C VAL A 48 -11.95 10.18 5.38
N GLN A 49 -12.29 11.40 4.93
CA GLN A 49 -11.42 12.22 4.08
C GLN A 49 -10.05 12.45 4.74
N GLN A 50 -10.06 12.88 6.01
CA GLN A 50 -8.84 13.16 6.75
C GLN A 50 -7.97 11.91 6.88
N LYS A 51 -8.57 10.76 7.22
CA LYS A 51 -7.84 9.50 7.37
C LYS A 51 -7.16 9.08 6.07
N ILE A 52 -7.89 9.07 4.96
CA ILE A 52 -7.33 8.66 3.66
C ILE A 52 -6.21 9.60 3.23
N ASN A 53 -6.40 10.92 3.30
CA ASN A 53 -5.36 11.87 2.90
C ASN A 53 -4.15 11.85 3.84
N THR A 54 -4.36 11.63 5.13
CA THR A 54 -3.25 11.49 6.10
C THR A 54 -2.46 10.23 5.81
N PHE A 55 -3.14 9.10 5.59
CA PHE A 55 -2.50 7.84 5.23
C PHE A 55 -1.67 8.01 3.94
N LEU A 56 -2.27 8.48 2.86
CA LEU A 56 -1.58 8.63 1.57
C LEU A 56 -0.35 9.54 1.66
N GLN A 57 -0.46 10.70 2.30
CA GLN A 57 0.67 11.64 2.36
C GLN A 57 1.76 11.17 3.32
N VAL A 58 1.42 10.54 4.44
CA VAL A 58 2.43 10.04 5.39
C VAL A 58 3.11 8.79 4.85
N ASP A 59 2.37 7.87 4.25
CA ASP A 59 2.91 6.60 3.75
C ASP A 59 3.67 6.75 2.44
N GLU A 60 3.17 7.55 1.48
CA GLU A 60 3.81 7.71 0.16
C GLU A 60 4.79 8.87 0.07
N LEU A 61 4.56 9.96 0.80
CA LEU A 61 5.33 11.20 0.65
C LEU A 61 6.17 11.55 1.88
N GLU A 62 6.07 10.74 2.94
CA GLU A 62 6.65 11.03 4.26
C GLU A 62 6.25 12.43 4.78
N PHE A 63 5.05 12.86 4.43
CA PHE A 63 4.57 14.20 4.68
C PHE A 63 3.32 14.20 5.56
N VAL A 64 3.43 14.83 6.74
CA VAL A 64 2.26 15.09 7.57
C VAL A 64 1.45 16.24 6.96
N PRO A 65 0.14 16.07 6.70
CA PRO A 65 -0.68 17.13 6.12
C PRO A 65 -0.58 18.47 6.87
N ASN A 66 -0.40 19.54 6.10
CA ASN A 66 -0.22 20.91 6.58
C ASN A 66 1.01 21.10 7.49
N SER A 67 2.09 20.34 7.30
CA SER A 67 3.36 20.50 8.04
C SER A 67 4.35 21.48 7.41
N GLY A 68 4.17 21.80 6.12
CA GLY A 68 5.07 22.67 5.37
C GLY A 68 4.46 23.10 4.04
N LYS A 69 5.27 23.77 3.21
CA LYS A 69 4.82 24.35 1.93
C LYS A 69 4.75 23.35 0.78
N ASN A 70 5.62 22.34 0.76
CA ASN A 70 5.69 21.39 -0.35
C ASN A 70 5.64 19.93 0.17
N PRO A 71 4.55 19.18 -0.10
CA PRO A 71 4.43 17.78 0.30
C PRO A 71 5.42 16.84 -0.39
N TYR A 72 6.05 17.25 -1.49
CA TYR A 72 6.97 16.41 -2.27
C TYR A 72 8.44 16.59 -1.89
N GLN A 73 8.74 17.36 -0.83
CA GLN A 73 10.11 17.71 -0.48
C GLN A 73 10.95 16.49 -0.09
N LEU A 74 10.45 15.61 0.79
CA LEU A 74 11.20 14.44 1.27
C LEU A 74 11.26 13.32 0.23
N ALA A 75 10.18 13.14 -0.53
CA ALA A 75 10.16 12.31 -1.73
C ALA A 75 11.29 12.68 -2.73
N SER A 76 11.84 13.90 -2.67
CA SER A 76 12.84 14.41 -3.62
C SER A 76 14.27 14.52 -3.04
N THR A 77 14.55 14.09 -1.81
CA THR A 77 15.85 14.35 -1.17
C THR A 77 16.63 13.06 -0.81
N ALA A 78 17.70 12.77 -1.56
CA ALA A 78 18.86 12.04 -1.03
C ALA A 78 19.89 12.98 -0.40
N THR A 79 20.64 12.45 0.57
CA THR A 79 21.74 13.11 1.27
C THR A 79 23.13 12.77 0.71
N ASN A 80 23.23 12.10 -0.46
CA ASN A 80 24.50 11.74 -1.11
C ASN A 80 24.57 12.24 -2.58
N SER A 81 25.71 12.02 -3.27
CA SER A 81 26.03 12.60 -4.58
C SER A 81 25.14 12.15 -5.75
N TYR A 82 24.19 11.24 -5.51
CA TYR A 82 23.11 10.88 -6.42
C TYR A 82 21.80 11.34 -5.78
N GLN A 83 21.07 12.26 -6.43
CA GLN A 83 19.79 12.71 -5.88
C GLN A 83 18.74 11.61 -6.07
N ASN A 84 18.47 10.81 -5.03
CA ASN A 84 17.29 9.95 -5.01
C ASN A 84 16.04 10.83 -5.09
N TYR A 85 15.12 10.47 -5.96
CA TYR A 85 13.83 11.09 -6.12
C TYR A 85 12.72 10.04 -6.15
N LEU A 86 11.50 10.50 -5.91
CA LEU A 86 10.26 9.79 -6.00
C LEU A 86 9.24 10.70 -6.68
N TYR A 87 8.85 10.31 -7.88
CA TYR A 87 7.90 11.02 -8.73
C TYR A 87 6.60 10.23 -8.84
N PHE A 88 5.50 10.98 -8.99
CA PHE A 88 4.17 10.45 -9.23
C PHE A 88 3.63 11.08 -10.50
N TYR A 89 3.64 10.32 -11.59
CA TYR A 89 3.26 10.80 -12.91
C TYR A 89 1.76 10.80 -13.12
N SER A 90 1.03 9.89 -12.47
CA SER A 90 -0.41 9.78 -12.66
C SER A 90 -1.12 9.10 -11.49
N TRP A 91 -2.42 9.35 -11.38
CA TRP A 91 -3.32 8.52 -10.59
C TRP A 91 -4.64 8.34 -11.30
N LYS A 92 -5.30 7.21 -11.02
CA LYS A 92 -6.59 6.85 -11.58
C LYS A 92 -7.48 6.24 -10.50
N ARG A 93 -8.71 6.74 -10.45
CA ARG A 93 -9.77 6.11 -9.67
C ARG A 93 -10.35 4.92 -10.41
N LEU A 94 -10.32 3.75 -9.79
CA LEU A 94 -10.90 2.54 -10.37
C LEU A 94 -12.41 2.45 -10.05
N GLY A 95 -13.14 1.78 -10.94
CA GLY A 95 -14.57 1.52 -10.72
C GLY A 95 -14.74 0.37 -9.74
N THR A 96 -15.29 0.64 -8.56
CA THR A 96 -15.36 -0.29 -7.42
C THR A 96 -16.78 -0.44 -6.86
N PRO A 97 -17.02 -1.42 -5.97
CA PRO A 97 -18.21 -1.45 -5.11
C PRO A 97 -18.34 -0.19 -4.25
N ARG A 98 -19.57 0.16 -3.86
CA ARG A 98 -19.93 1.41 -3.16
C ARG A 98 -19.04 1.73 -1.96
N ASN A 99 -18.64 0.74 -1.17
CA ASN A 99 -17.90 0.96 0.08
C ASN A 99 -16.39 1.08 -0.11
N ILE A 100 -15.85 0.96 -1.33
CA ILE A 100 -14.41 0.81 -1.54
C ILE A 100 -13.88 1.90 -2.46
N LEU A 101 -12.87 2.67 -2.03
CA LEU A 101 -12.08 3.49 -2.95
C LEU A 101 -10.84 2.72 -3.35
N SER A 102 -10.63 2.48 -4.65
CA SER A 102 -9.37 1.97 -5.19
C SER A 102 -8.72 3.01 -6.09
N LEU A 103 -7.45 3.29 -5.83
CA LEU A 103 -6.59 4.17 -6.61
C LEU A 103 -5.47 3.34 -7.22
N GLU A 104 -5.22 3.57 -8.50
CA GLU A 104 -4.00 3.19 -9.19
C GLU A 104 -3.12 4.43 -9.27
N MET A 105 -1.83 4.29 -8.95
CA MET A 105 -0.85 5.37 -8.92
C MET A 105 0.39 4.91 -9.65
N GLU A 106 0.86 5.72 -10.59
CA GLU A 106 2.04 5.43 -11.39
C GLU A 106 3.11 6.48 -11.12
N GLY A 107 4.36 6.05 -11.14
CA GLY A 107 5.48 6.92 -10.84
C GLY A 107 6.81 6.22 -11.06
N GLU A 108 7.86 6.85 -10.56
CA GLU A 108 9.21 6.33 -10.60
C GLU A 108 9.93 6.69 -9.31
N ALA A 109 10.74 5.77 -8.82
CA ALA A 109 11.65 6.03 -7.73
C ALA A 109 13.08 5.75 -8.20
N SER A 110 14.04 6.57 -7.80
CA SER A 110 15.45 6.32 -8.07
C SER A 110 16.18 5.87 -6.81
N GLY A 111 16.92 4.77 -6.93
CA GLY A 111 17.96 4.37 -5.98
C GLY A 111 19.28 4.22 -6.71
N ALA A 112 19.76 2.97 -6.84
CA ALA A 112 20.88 2.68 -7.73
C ALA A 112 20.55 2.99 -9.22
N TYR A 113 19.29 2.81 -9.59
CA TYR A 113 18.74 3.14 -10.91
C TYR A 113 17.30 3.67 -10.73
N PRO A 114 16.78 4.47 -11.68
CA PRO A 114 15.36 4.76 -11.75
C PRO A 114 14.54 3.51 -12.04
N GLU A 115 13.45 3.32 -11.31
CA GLU A 115 12.54 2.19 -11.48
C GLU A 115 11.08 2.68 -11.43
N GLY A 116 10.39 2.56 -12.55
CA GLY A 116 8.96 2.85 -12.64
C GLY A 116 8.15 1.88 -11.77
N PHE A 117 7.12 2.39 -11.10
CA PHE A 117 6.22 1.61 -10.28
C PHE A 117 4.75 1.89 -10.62
N THR A 118 3.92 0.88 -10.37
CA THR A 118 2.47 1.01 -10.24
C THR A 118 2.06 0.51 -8.87
N ASN A 119 1.37 1.36 -8.10
CA ASN A 119 0.87 1.08 -6.77
C ASN A 119 -0.65 1.15 -6.76
N TYR A 120 -1.25 0.30 -5.91
CA TYR A 120 -2.69 0.28 -5.70
C TYR A 120 -2.98 0.61 -4.23
N ARG A 121 -3.92 1.53 -4.01
CA ARG A 121 -4.34 1.94 -2.66
C ARG A 121 -5.84 1.75 -2.51
N ASN A 122 -6.22 0.94 -1.52
CA ASN A 122 -7.60 0.51 -1.30
C ASN A 122 -8.07 0.98 0.06
N PHE A 123 -9.19 1.70 0.11
CA PHE A 123 -9.75 2.25 1.35
C PHE A 123 -11.22 1.87 1.51
N ASP A 124 -11.63 1.57 2.75
CA ASP A 124 -13.03 1.45 3.12
C ASP A 124 -13.62 2.85 3.32
N LEU A 125 -14.55 3.27 2.46
CA LEU A 125 -15.20 4.58 2.49
C LEU A 125 -16.17 4.77 3.68
N ARG A 126 -16.39 3.74 4.49
CA ARG A 126 -17.17 3.83 5.73
C ARG A 126 -16.29 4.27 6.90
N THR A 127 -15.02 3.88 6.90
CA THR A 127 -14.08 4.09 8.03
C THR A 127 -12.87 4.96 7.69
N GLY A 128 -12.52 5.09 6.41
CA GLY A 128 -11.29 5.70 5.92
C GLY A 128 -10.03 4.85 6.15
N ASN A 129 -10.17 3.60 6.61
CA ASN A 129 -9.04 2.70 6.82
C ASN A 129 -8.53 2.16 5.49
N PHE A 130 -7.22 1.99 5.40
CA PHE A 130 -6.60 1.18 4.37
C PHE A 130 -7.06 -0.28 4.52
N ILE A 131 -7.23 -0.96 3.38
CA ILE A 131 -7.62 -2.35 3.32
C ILE A 131 -6.36 -3.18 3.07
N ASN A 132 -5.99 -4.05 4.01
CA ASN A 132 -4.92 -5.02 3.78
C ASN A 132 -5.44 -6.23 2.99
N LEU A 133 -4.58 -6.87 2.20
CA LEU A 133 -4.97 -8.04 1.42
C LEU A 133 -5.37 -9.21 2.32
N GLU A 134 -4.60 -9.45 3.37
CA GLU A 134 -4.81 -10.53 4.34
C GLU A 134 -6.15 -10.41 5.07
N ASP A 135 -6.55 -9.19 5.42
CA ASP A 135 -7.83 -8.90 6.08
C ASP A 135 -9.04 -9.39 5.27
N LEU A 136 -8.89 -9.54 3.95
CA LEU A 136 -9.96 -10.00 3.08
C LEU A 136 -10.24 -11.49 3.21
N PHE A 137 -9.30 -12.28 3.73
CA PHE A 137 -9.42 -13.74 3.77
C PHE A 137 -9.48 -14.26 5.20
N GLN A 138 -10.03 -15.46 5.36
CA GLN A 138 -9.95 -16.17 6.63
C GLN A 138 -8.51 -16.66 6.84
N PRO A 139 -7.94 -16.60 8.06
CA PRO A 139 -6.56 -17.04 8.30
C PRO A 139 -6.26 -18.48 7.86
N ASN A 140 -7.23 -19.39 8.02
CA ASN A 140 -7.12 -20.79 7.58
C ASN A 140 -7.15 -20.98 6.05
N SER A 141 -7.37 -19.91 5.28
CA SER A 141 -7.49 -19.92 3.83
C SER A 141 -6.30 -19.31 3.12
N TYR A 142 -5.36 -18.66 3.83
CA TYR A 142 -4.21 -17.95 3.24
C TYR A 142 -3.41 -18.86 2.31
N PHE A 143 -2.91 -19.99 2.82
CA PHE A 143 -2.16 -20.97 2.03
C PHE A 143 -2.90 -21.43 0.76
N LYS A 144 -4.23 -21.59 0.83
CA LYS A 144 -5.02 -22.02 -0.33
C LYS A 144 -5.10 -20.93 -1.38
N ILE A 145 -5.28 -19.67 -0.97
CA ILE A 145 -5.32 -18.52 -1.88
C ILE A 145 -3.97 -18.28 -2.52
N GLU A 146 -2.90 -18.27 -1.73
CA GLU A 146 -1.51 -18.15 -2.21
C GLU A 146 -1.19 -19.24 -3.23
N LYS A 147 -1.56 -20.50 -2.91
CA LYS A 147 -1.41 -21.60 -3.86
C LYS A 147 -2.16 -21.37 -5.18
N ILE A 148 -3.41 -20.90 -5.13
CA ILE A 148 -4.19 -20.60 -6.35
C ILE A 148 -3.51 -19.52 -7.19
N ILE A 149 -2.99 -18.47 -6.56
CA ILE A 149 -2.28 -17.37 -7.22
C ILE A 149 -0.99 -17.90 -7.87
N ASN A 150 -0.17 -18.57 -7.08
CA ASN A 150 1.12 -19.10 -7.51
C ASN A 150 0.97 -20.15 -8.61
N ASP A 151 -0.03 -21.04 -8.54
CA ASP A 151 -0.30 -22.02 -9.60
C ASP A 151 -0.69 -21.34 -10.92
N LYS A 152 -1.44 -20.23 -10.88
CA LYS A 152 -1.78 -19.43 -12.08
C LYS A 152 -0.55 -18.72 -12.66
N ILE A 153 0.32 -18.17 -11.83
CA ILE A 153 1.57 -17.53 -12.26
C ILE A 153 2.49 -18.58 -12.91
N LYS A 154 2.75 -19.70 -12.22
CA LYS A 154 3.54 -20.82 -12.75
C LYS A 154 3.03 -21.31 -14.09
N LYS A 155 1.70 -21.42 -14.23
CA LYS A 155 1.09 -21.79 -15.51
C LYS A 155 1.37 -20.74 -16.59
N ARG A 156 1.15 -19.45 -16.33
CA ARG A 156 1.41 -18.37 -17.28
C ARG A 156 2.86 -18.35 -17.75
N VAL A 157 3.81 -18.44 -16.82
CA VAL A 157 5.25 -18.49 -17.12
C VAL A 157 5.60 -19.73 -17.94
N LYS A 158 5.12 -20.91 -17.52
CA LYS A 158 5.37 -22.17 -18.25
C LYS A 158 4.82 -22.15 -19.67
N ASP A 159 3.59 -21.67 -19.85
CA ASP A 159 2.96 -21.58 -21.17
C ASP A 159 3.77 -20.64 -22.08
N TYR A 160 4.25 -19.52 -21.55
CA TYR A 160 5.07 -18.57 -22.30
C TYR A 160 6.45 -19.14 -22.68
N ILE A 161 7.10 -19.89 -21.78
CA ILE A 161 8.34 -20.62 -22.10
C ILE A 161 8.13 -21.62 -23.26
N ILE A 162 6.97 -22.29 -23.30
CA ILE A 162 6.64 -23.22 -24.39
C ILE A 162 6.50 -22.46 -25.72
N GLU A 163 5.83 -21.30 -25.71
CA GLU A 163 5.69 -20.42 -26.87
C GLU A 163 7.05 -19.95 -27.39
N LEU A 164 7.93 -19.46 -26.51
CA LEU A 164 9.28 -19.02 -26.87
C LEU A 164 10.11 -20.14 -27.51
N LYS A 165 10.04 -21.35 -26.96
CA LYS A 165 10.78 -22.52 -27.49
C LYS A 165 10.24 -23.01 -28.84
N ALA A 166 8.98 -22.74 -29.15
CA ALA A 166 8.36 -23.12 -30.42
C ALA A 166 8.60 -22.09 -31.54
N ALA A 167 9.12 -20.90 -31.22
CA ALA A 167 9.39 -19.87 -32.21
C ALA A 167 10.46 -20.33 -33.23
N PRO A 168 10.27 -20.04 -34.54
CA PRO A 168 11.13 -20.57 -35.61
C PRO A 168 12.53 -19.94 -35.65
N THR A 169 12.68 -18.75 -35.07
CA THR A 169 13.97 -18.07 -34.92
C THR A 169 14.41 -18.17 -33.47
N ARG A 170 15.67 -18.55 -33.25
CA ARG A 170 16.30 -18.60 -31.93
C ARG A 170 17.57 -17.76 -31.98
N ASP A 171 17.65 -16.80 -31.09
CA ASP A 171 18.79 -15.92 -30.88
C ASP A 171 19.14 -15.88 -29.38
N GLN A 172 20.23 -15.19 -29.04
CA GLN A 172 20.72 -15.10 -27.67
C GLN A 172 19.69 -14.45 -26.74
N ASP A 173 19.00 -13.39 -27.19
CA ASP A 173 18.00 -12.68 -26.40
C ASP A 173 16.85 -13.61 -25.99
N LYS A 174 16.42 -14.50 -26.89
CA LYS A 174 15.42 -15.53 -26.57
C LYS A 174 15.92 -16.58 -25.58
N ASP A 175 17.18 -16.99 -25.69
CA ASP A 175 17.77 -17.92 -24.74
C ASP A 175 17.87 -17.32 -23.34
N ASP A 176 18.28 -16.06 -23.25
CA ASP A 176 18.34 -15.29 -22.00
C ASP A 176 16.93 -15.04 -21.43
N GLN A 177 15.96 -14.75 -22.28
CA GLN A 177 14.55 -14.61 -21.90
C GLN A 177 13.98 -15.93 -21.34
N ILE A 178 14.27 -17.07 -21.99
CA ILE A 178 13.86 -18.40 -21.49
C ILE A 178 14.50 -18.67 -20.12
N ALA A 179 15.80 -18.42 -19.97
CA ALA A 179 16.52 -18.63 -18.71
C ALA A 179 15.92 -17.78 -17.58
N MET A 180 15.67 -16.50 -17.84
CA MET A 180 15.01 -15.59 -16.89
C MET A 180 13.65 -16.12 -16.41
N TYR A 181 12.80 -16.59 -17.33
CA TYR A 181 11.50 -17.14 -16.95
C TYR A 181 11.60 -18.48 -16.23
N GLN A 182 12.62 -19.31 -16.53
CA GLN A 182 12.86 -20.56 -15.81
C GLN A 182 13.23 -20.32 -14.34
N ASP A 183 13.94 -19.24 -14.06
CA ASP A 183 14.36 -18.84 -12.71
C ASP A 183 13.33 -17.93 -12.00
N CYS A 184 12.15 -17.71 -12.59
CA CYS A 184 11.15 -16.80 -12.05
C CYS A 184 10.65 -17.25 -10.67
N PHE A 185 10.69 -16.33 -9.70
CA PHE A 185 10.15 -16.57 -8.37
C PHE A 185 8.61 -16.61 -8.41
N THR A 186 8.03 -17.73 -7.97
CA THR A 186 6.58 -17.97 -8.05
C THR A 186 5.98 -18.45 -6.73
N GLU A 187 6.64 -18.20 -5.61
CA GLU A 187 6.16 -18.55 -4.26
C GLU A 187 5.77 -17.30 -3.46
N ASN A 188 4.82 -16.53 -4.00
CA ASN A 188 4.36 -15.28 -3.39
C ASN A 188 3.44 -15.55 -2.20
N THR A 189 3.49 -14.67 -1.20
CA THR A 189 2.58 -14.66 -0.05
C THR A 189 1.74 -13.37 -0.02
N LEU A 190 0.60 -13.41 0.67
CA LEU A 190 -0.36 -12.29 0.70
C LEU A 190 0.23 -10.93 1.13
N PRO A 191 1.12 -10.84 2.15
CA PRO A 191 1.67 -9.55 2.59
C PRO A 191 2.43 -8.76 1.50
N TYR A 192 3.02 -9.46 0.52
CA TYR A 192 3.86 -8.84 -0.52
C TYR A 192 3.13 -8.64 -1.86
N LEU A 193 1.87 -9.08 -1.95
CA LEU A 193 1.08 -8.96 -3.16
C LEU A 193 0.33 -7.63 -3.18
N LYS A 194 0.37 -6.96 -4.33
CA LYS A 194 -0.48 -5.79 -4.59
C LYS A 194 -1.86 -6.26 -5.03
N PHE A 195 -2.87 -5.42 -4.89
CA PHE A 195 -4.22 -5.77 -5.33
C PHE A 195 -5.09 -4.53 -5.53
N TYR A 196 -6.18 -4.70 -6.26
CA TYR A 196 -7.21 -3.68 -6.39
C TYR A 196 -8.60 -4.28 -6.60
N PHE A 197 -9.62 -3.49 -6.31
CA PHE A 197 -11.01 -3.85 -6.57
C PHE A 197 -11.46 -3.28 -7.93
N GLY A 198 -12.17 -4.10 -8.70
CA GLY A 198 -13.01 -3.67 -9.82
C GLY A 198 -14.49 -3.82 -9.47
N ARG A 199 -15.43 -3.40 -10.33
CA ARG A 199 -16.86 -3.44 -9.97
C ARG A 199 -17.39 -4.83 -9.65
N ASN A 200 -16.94 -5.82 -10.43
CA ASN A 200 -17.42 -7.20 -10.36
C ASN A 200 -16.27 -8.20 -10.17
N GLN A 201 -15.06 -7.71 -9.97
CA GLN A 201 -13.84 -8.51 -9.96
C GLN A 201 -12.84 -7.98 -8.95
N PHE A 202 -11.91 -8.84 -8.61
CA PHE A 202 -10.79 -8.59 -7.72
C PHE A 202 -9.52 -8.97 -8.46
N THR A 203 -8.54 -8.06 -8.50
CA THR A 203 -7.26 -8.34 -9.16
C THR A 203 -6.16 -8.36 -8.13
N ILE A 204 -5.38 -9.44 -8.11
CA ILE A 204 -4.14 -9.55 -7.37
C ILE A 204 -2.99 -9.38 -8.37
N VAL A 205 -1.97 -8.62 -7.99
CA VAL A 205 -0.82 -8.29 -8.84
C VAL A 205 0.45 -8.76 -8.15
N ALA A 206 1.09 -9.77 -8.73
CA ALA A 206 2.43 -10.19 -8.35
C ALA A 206 3.49 -9.49 -9.21
N GLY A 207 4.70 -9.40 -8.68
CA GLY A 207 5.85 -8.80 -9.37
C GLY A 207 6.19 -9.50 -10.68
N ARG A 208 7.05 -8.85 -11.47
CA ARG A 208 7.59 -9.39 -12.72
C ARG A 208 8.71 -10.40 -12.44
N CYS A 209 9.10 -11.17 -13.45
CA CYS A 209 10.22 -12.12 -13.33
C CYS A 209 11.58 -11.43 -13.46
N SER A 210 11.67 -10.36 -14.27
CA SER A 210 12.93 -9.65 -14.50
C SER A 210 13.39 -8.77 -13.34
N ASN A 211 14.71 -8.76 -13.14
CA ASN A 211 15.37 -7.66 -12.45
C ASN A 211 15.47 -6.42 -13.37
N HIS A 212 16.08 -5.34 -12.87
CA HIS A 212 16.22 -4.10 -13.66
C HIS A 212 16.96 -4.31 -15.00
N ALA A 213 18.05 -5.10 -14.99
CA ALA A 213 18.89 -5.31 -16.17
C ALA A 213 18.20 -6.12 -17.29
N LEU A 214 17.31 -7.05 -16.92
CA LEU A 214 16.61 -7.93 -17.86
C LEU A 214 15.23 -7.41 -18.27
N ARG A 215 14.87 -6.17 -17.88
CA ARG A 215 13.52 -5.62 -18.10
C ARG A 215 13.11 -5.60 -19.57
N ALA A 216 14.04 -5.33 -20.48
CA ALA A 216 13.78 -5.31 -21.92
C ALA A 216 13.41 -6.70 -22.48
N LEU A 217 13.76 -7.77 -21.77
CA LEU A 217 13.42 -9.15 -22.13
C LEU A 217 12.11 -9.62 -21.48
N ASP A 218 11.46 -8.83 -20.62
CA ASP A 218 10.29 -9.23 -19.85
C ASP A 218 8.97 -8.81 -20.51
N ASP A 219 8.58 -9.56 -21.53
CA ASP A 219 7.31 -9.39 -22.23
C ASP A 219 6.08 -9.73 -21.36
N LEU A 220 6.22 -10.53 -20.30
CA LEU A 220 5.10 -10.85 -19.41
C LEU A 220 4.82 -9.72 -18.41
N GLY A 221 5.87 -9.01 -17.97
CA GLY A 221 5.79 -7.98 -16.94
C GLY A 221 5.18 -8.52 -15.64
N SER A 222 4.45 -7.66 -14.93
CA SER A 222 3.74 -8.06 -13.71
C SER A 222 2.64 -9.09 -13.99
N HIS A 223 2.40 -9.95 -13.01
CA HIS A 223 1.35 -10.96 -13.12
C HIS A 223 0.04 -10.46 -12.51
N GLU A 224 -0.93 -10.13 -13.35
CA GLU A 224 -2.29 -9.81 -12.93
C GLU A 224 -3.19 -11.06 -12.92
N ILE A 225 -3.72 -11.38 -11.74
CA ILE A 225 -4.61 -12.52 -11.53
C ILE A 225 -5.99 -11.97 -11.19
N VAL A 226 -6.91 -12.10 -12.14
CA VAL A 226 -8.29 -11.63 -12.02
C VAL A 226 -9.19 -12.75 -11.48
N PHE A 227 -9.97 -12.44 -10.45
CA PHE A 227 -11.00 -13.28 -9.87
C PHE A 227 -12.35 -12.60 -9.92
N LYS A 228 -13.43 -13.32 -10.23
CA LYS A 228 -14.77 -12.87 -9.84
C LYS A 228 -14.89 -13.00 -8.32
N TYR A 229 -15.61 -12.07 -7.68
CA TYR A 229 -15.82 -12.15 -6.22
C TYR A 229 -16.40 -13.49 -5.76
N LYS A 230 -17.30 -14.07 -6.56
CA LYS A 230 -17.92 -15.38 -6.28
C LYS A 230 -16.91 -16.52 -6.22
N GLU A 231 -15.79 -16.45 -6.94
CA GLU A 231 -14.74 -17.48 -6.89
C GLU A 231 -14.01 -17.50 -5.53
N LEU A 232 -13.94 -16.33 -4.88
CA LEU A 232 -13.25 -16.14 -3.61
C LEU A 232 -14.18 -16.17 -2.39
N GLU A 233 -15.51 -16.17 -2.61
CA GLU A 233 -16.54 -16.00 -1.57
C GLU A 233 -16.40 -16.95 -0.38
N LYS A 234 -16.03 -18.22 -0.64
CA LYS A 234 -15.85 -19.23 0.41
C LYS A 234 -14.61 -19.00 1.28
N TYR A 235 -13.64 -18.24 0.79
CA TYR A 235 -12.39 -17.91 1.49
C TYR A 235 -12.45 -16.55 2.18
N PHE A 236 -13.41 -15.70 1.82
CA PHE A 236 -13.53 -14.36 2.39
C PHE A 236 -13.80 -14.37 3.89
N SER A 237 -13.15 -13.44 4.58
CA SER A 237 -13.45 -13.10 5.97
C SER A 237 -14.85 -12.48 6.11
N PRO A 238 -15.42 -12.44 7.32
CA PRO A 238 -16.63 -11.66 7.58
C PRO A 238 -16.48 -10.18 7.20
N PHE A 239 -15.28 -9.63 7.35
CA PHE A 239 -14.94 -8.27 6.92
C PHE A 239 -15.10 -8.11 5.41
N ALA A 240 -14.47 -8.95 4.58
CA ALA A 240 -14.59 -8.85 3.12
C ALA A 240 -16.03 -9.02 2.64
N LYS A 241 -16.78 -9.98 3.18
CA LYS A 241 -18.20 -10.19 2.82
C LYS A 241 -19.04 -8.94 3.12
N ASN A 242 -18.79 -8.32 4.27
CA ASN A 242 -19.46 -7.09 4.66
C ASN A 242 -19.03 -5.89 3.80
N LEU A 243 -17.73 -5.76 3.51
CA LEU A 243 -17.16 -4.70 2.67
C LEU A 243 -17.72 -4.74 1.25
N LEU A 244 -17.86 -5.93 0.66
CA LEU A 244 -18.40 -6.16 -0.68
C LEU A 244 -19.94 -6.10 -0.76
N SER A 245 -20.63 -6.03 0.39
CA SER A 245 -22.08 -5.86 0.46
C SER A 245 -22.48 -4.38 0.42
N ASP A 246 -23.77 -4.11 0.27
CA ASP A 246 -24.34 -2.76 0.39
C ASP A 246 -24.51 -2.27 1.85
N SER A 247 -23.98 -3.02 2.82
CA SER A 247 -24.12 -2.69 4.24
C SER A 247 -23.22 -1.53 4.68
N GLU A 248 -23.83 -0.52 5.32
CA GLU A 248 -23.10 0.55 6.03
C GLU A 248 -22.59 0.10 7.40
N LYS A 249 -23.04 -1.06 7.93
CA LYS A 249 -22.52 -1.60 9.18
C LYS A 249 -21.08 -2.04 8.96
N VAL A 250 -20.17 -1.54 9.79
CA VAL A 250 -18.75 -1.88 9.73
C VAL A 250 -18.48 -3.12 10.59
N ILE A 251 -17.75 -4.07 10.01
CA ILE A 251 -17.09 -5.17 10.73
C ILE A 251 -15.59 -4.84 10.76
N SER A 252 -14.94 -4.92 11.91
CA SER A 252 -13.49 -4.69 11.98
C SER A 252 -12.74 -5.95 11.52
N PRO A 253 -11.67 -5.81 10.71
CA PRO A 253 -10.81 -6.94 10.36
C PRO A 253 -9.94 -7.43 11.54
N GLY A 254 -9.82 -6.65 12.61
CA GLY A 254 -9.04 -7.00 13.81
C GLY A 254 -7.53 -6.71 13.71
N SER A 255 -6.99 -6.56 12.50
CA SER A 255 -5.61 -6.11 12.29
C SER A 255 -5.39 -4.66 12.75
N ILE A 256 -4.16 -4.32 13.10
CA ILE A 256 -3.74 -2.93 13.40
C ILE A 256 -2.83 -2.34 12.33
N GLN A 257 -2.37 -3.16 11.38
CA GLN A 257 -1.51 -2.73 10.28
C GLN A 257 -2.24 -1.74 9.36
N ASN A 258 -1.50 -0.73 8.89
CA ASN A 258 -1.98 0.35 8.05
C ASN A 258 -3.14 1.16 8.68
N LYS A 259 -3.14 1.28 10.01
CA LYS A 259 -4.12 2.07 10.75
C LYS A 259 -3.53 3.30 11.41
N LEU A 260 -4.33 4.36 11.38
CA LEU A 260 -4.07 5.62 12.07
C LEU A 260 -4.67 5.59 13.48
N TYR A 261 -3.88 6.04 14.43
CA TYR A 261 -4.24 6.24 15.82
C TYR A 261 -4.01 7.69 16.21
N LYS A 262 -4.85 8.20 17.10
CA LYS A 262 -4.70 9.52 17.74
C LYS A 262 -4.67 9.35 19.25
N GLY A 263 -3.93 10.20 19.94
CA GLY A 263 -3.92 10.15 21.39
C GLY A 263 -2.89 11.06 22.02
N LYS A 264 -2.37 10.68 23.19
CA LYS A 264 -1.45 11.51 23.97
C LYS A 264 -0.38 10.70 24.69
N ILE A 265 0.77 11.36 24.89
CA ILE A 265 1.79 10.97 25.88
C ILE A 265 1.61 11.85 27.12
N ASP A 266 1.65 11.24 28.32
CA ASP A 266 1.46 11.88 29.64
C ASP A 266 0.16 12.68 29.79
N GLY A 267 -0.87 12.35 29.00
CA GLY A 267 -2.11 13.15 28.91
C GLY A 267 -1.93 14.58 28.37
N LYS A 268 -0.69 14.96 28.01
CA LYS A 268 -0.28 16.34 27.69
C LYS A 268 0.10 16.52 26.24
N TYR A 269 0.85 15.59 25.66
CA TYR A 269 1.44 15.77 24.34
C TYR A 269 0.62 15.02 23.29
N PRO A 270 -0.19 15.72 22.46
CA PRO A 270 -1.03 15.05 21.48
C PRO A 270 -0.18 14.51 20.34
N ILE A 271 -0.41 13.25 19.99
CA ILE A 271 0.30 12.54 18.94
C ILE A 271 -0.68 11.84 18.00
N MET A 272 -0.20 11.61 16.79
CA MET A 272 -0.77 10.70 15.80
C MET A 272 0.24 9.59 15.53
N LEU A 273 -0.25 8.40 15.20
CA LEU A 273 0.57 7.24 14.91
C LEU A 273 -0.02 6.47 13.73
N LEU A 274 0.82 6.05 12.80
CA LEU A 274 0.49 5.13 11.71
C LEU A 274 1.30 3.84 11.92
N VAL A 275 0.61 2.73 12.18
CA VAL A 275 1.24 1.41 12.15
C VAL A 275 1.47 1.04 10.69
N LYS A 276 2.74 0.94 10.25
CA LYS A 276 3.07 0.71 8.84
C LYS A 276 2.98 -0.77 8.51
N GLN A 277 3.82 -1.59 9.14
CA GLN A 277 3.94 -3.00 8.79
C GLN A 277 4.13 -3.86 10.04
N ILE A 278 3.55 -5.06 10.00
CA ILE A 278 3.83 -6.16 10.91
C ILE A 278 4.34 -7.30 10.02
N TYR A 279 5.53 -7.81 10.32
CA TYR A 279 6.19 -8.86 9.55
C TYR A 279 5.91 -10.24 10.16
N ASP A 280 6.19 -11.30 9.39
CA ASP A 280 5.96 -12.69 9.79
C ASP A 280 6.73 -13.10 11.05
N ASP A 281 7.88 -12.47 11.31
CA ASP A 281 8.69 -12.68 12.52
C ASP A 281 8.15 -11.91 13.74
N ASN A 282 7.01 -11.23 13.61
CA ASN A 282 6.39 -10.32 14.57
C ASN A 282 7.14 -9.00 14.76
N SER A 283 8.19 -8.72 13.98
CA SER A 283 8.73 -7.36 13.95
C SER A 283 7.65 -6.41 13.45
N PHE A 284 7.63 -5.18 13.94
CA PHE A 284 6.71 -4.17 13.47
C PHE A 284 7.41 -2.82 13.38
N THR A 285 6.91 -2.00 12.48
CA THR A 285 7.32 -0.61 12.32
C THR A 285 6.10 0.28 12.37
N CYS A 286 6.25 1.43 13.01
CA CYS A 286 5.27 2.50 12.93
C CYS A 286 5.98 3.84 12.85
N VAL A 287 5.23 4.84 12.39
CA VAL A 287 5.67 6.22 12.41
C VAL A 287 4.68 7.03 13.21
N TYR A 288 5.17 7.90 14.07
CA TYR A 288 4.34 8.80 14.86
C TYR A 288 4.83 10.24 14.73
N TRP A 289 3.96 11.19 15.08
CA TRP A 289 4.32 12.60 15.11
C TRP A 289 3.52 13.33 16.17
N TYR A 290 4.12 14.36 16.77
CA TYR A 290 3.36 15.28 17.61
C TYR A 290 2.50 16.18 16.73
N VAL A 291 1.24 16.36 17.13
CA VAL A 291 0.28 17.21 16.38
C VAL A 291 0.81 18.63 16.19
N LYS A 292 1.61 19.12 17.14
CA LYS A 292 2.20 20.47 17.11
C LYS A 292 3.37 20.59 16.12
N ASN A 293 4.33 19.65 16.14
CA ASN A 293 5.57 19.77 15.36
C ASN A 293 5.49 19.09 14.00
N LYS A 294 4.61 18.09 13.83
CA LYS A 294 4.37 17.34 12.60
C LYS A 294 5.63 16.75 11.96
N LYS A 295 6.64 16.46 12.78
CA LYS A 295 7.84 15.73 12.36
C LYS A 295 7.59 14.24 12.58
N LEU A 296 7.80 13.45 11.53
CA LEU A 296 7.74 11.99 11.60
C LEU A 296 8.91 11.46 12.44
N ILE A 297 8.60 10.49 13.30
CA ILE A 297 9.54 9.79 14.18
C ILE A 297 9.19 8.31 14.12
N GLU A 298 10.19 7.46 13.90
CA GLU A 298 10.00 6.03 13.74
C GLU A 298 10.05 5.30 15.08
N TRP A 299 9.16 4.30 15.22
CA TRP A 299 9.31 3.25 16.21
C TRP A 299 9.53 1.92 15.51
N HIS A 300 10.49 1.15 16.02
CA HIS A 300 10.76 -0.21 15.58
C HIS A 300 10.67 -1.16 16.77
N GLY A 301 10.16 -2.37 16.57
CA GLY A 301 9.98 -3.30 17.68
C GLY A 301 9.29 -4.60 17.30
N THR A 302 8.56 -5.18 18.25
CA THR A 302 7.74 -6.39 18.05
C THR A 302 6.28 -6.17 18.43
N PHE A 303 5.38 -6.78 17.67
CA PHE A 303 3.95 -6.87 17.99
C PHE A 303 3.54 -8.33 18.12
N LYS A 304 3.30 -8.80 19.35
CA LYS A 304 2.94 -10.19 19.61
C LYS A 304 1.87 -10.26 20.69
N ASN A 305 0.85 -11.10 20.49
CA ASN A 305 -0.23 -11.30 21.48
C ASN A 305 -0.87 -9.98 21.95
N ASN A 306 -1.15 -9.07 21.03
CA ASN A 306 -1.68 -7.73 21.32
C ASN A 306 -0.77 -6.86 22.20
N HIS A 307 0.52 -7.14 22.23
CA HIS A 307 1.53 -6.38 22.97
C HIS A 307 2.55 -5.78 22.01
N ILE A 308 2.79 -4.49 22.17
CA ILE A 308 3.80 -3.70 21.47
C ILE A 308 4.98 -3.53 22.43
N SER A 309 6.16 -3.97 22.02
CA SER A 309 7.43 -3.65 22.66
C SER A 309 8.33 -3.01 21.61
N ALA A 310 8.66 -1.73 21.77
CA ALA A 310 9.31 -0.94 20.74
C ALA A 310 10.31 0.09 21.28
N THR A 311 11.15 0.58 20.38
CA THR A 311 12.11 1.64 20.62
C THR A 311 11.80 2.80 19.69
N GLU A 312 11.82 4.01 20.24
CA GLU A 312 11.84 5.27 19.49
C GLU A 312 13.27 5.70 19.22
N ASP A 313 13.56 6.07 17.98
CA ASP A 313 14.87 6.55 17.56
C ASP A 313 15.01 8.08 17.77
N ASP A 314 16.16 8.52 18.30
CA ASP A 314 16.51 9.94 18.45
C ASP A 314 17.27 10.44 17.20
N TYR A 315 18.45 9.87 16.95
CA TYR A 315 19.32 10.17 15.82
C TYR A 315 20.26 8.99 15.51
N HIS A 316 20.74 8.92 14.27
CA HIS A 316 21.79 7.99 13.89
C HIS A 316 23.17 8.59 14.24
N ASP A 317 23.96 7.88 15.02
CA ASP A 317 25.34 8.27 15.33
C ASP A 317 26.29 7.64 14.31
N GLU A 318 26.91 8.47 13.47
CA GLU A 318 27.81 8.01 12.40
C GLU A 318 29.09 7.34 12.91
N ASN A 319 29.53 7.65 14.13
CA ASN A 319 30.72 7.01 14.70
C ASN A 319 30.40 5.61 15.21
N LEU A 320 29.24 5.46 15.84
CA LEU A 320 28.76 4.18 16.38
C LEU A 320 28.09 3.32 15.30
N LYS A 321 27.68 3.92 14.19
CA LYS A 321 26.89 3.29 13.12
C LYS A 321 25.61 2.66 13.66
N GLU A 322 24.97 3.35 14.61
CA GLU A 322 23.76 2.87 15.28
C GLU A 322 22.77 4.01 15.55
N TRP A 323 21.49 3.66 15.62
CA TRP A 323 20.45 4.57 16.07
C TRP A 323 20.47 4.69 17.58
N ILE A 324 20.59 5.92 18.06
CA ILE A 324 20.56 6.22 19.49
C ILE A 324 19.11 6.26 19.96
N PRO A 325 18.73 5.43 20.93
CA PRO A 325 17.34 5.32 21.34
C PRO A 325 16.91 6.52 22.20
N ARG A 326 15.74 7.07 21.90
CA ARG A 326 15.08 8.11 22.69
C ARG A 326 14.25 7.54 23.81
N ALA A 327 13.39 6.59 23.49
CA ALA A 327 12.43 6.02 24.43
C ALA A 327 12.11 4.56 24.16
N LYS A 328 11.75 3.86 25.24
CA LYS A 328 11.20 2.52 25.18
C LYS A 328 9.68 2.60 25.32
N ILE A 329 8.97 1.91 24.44
CA ILE A 329 7.51 1.84 24.42
C ILE A 329 7.08 0.42 24.78
N GLU A 330 6.20 0.31 25.76
CA GLU A 330 5.57 -0.96 26.14
C GLU A 330 4.06 -0.73 26.24
N ALA A 331 3.28 -1.32 25.33
CA ALA A 331 1.85 -1.06 25.24
C ALA A 331 1.03 -2.30 24.89
N HIS A 332 -0.27 -2.25 25.18
CA HIS A 332 -1.21 -3.30 24.84
C HIS A 332 -2.36 -2.76 24.00
N LEU A 333 -2.72 -3.51 22.96
CA LEU A 333 -3.95 -3.31 22.20
C LEU A 333 -5.14 -3.87 22.99
N LYS A 334 -6.08 -3.00 23.33
CA LYS A 334 -7.35 -3.30 24.01
C LYS A 334 -8.50 -2.80 23.15
N GLY A 335 -9.04 -3.68 22.31
CA GLY A 335 -10.03 -3.28 21.30
C GLY A 335 -9.41 -2.33 20.28
N THR A 336 -9.94 -1.10 20.20
CA THR A 336 -9.43 -0.03 19.31
C THR A 336 -8.38 0.86 19.97
N LYS A 337 -8.01 0.60 21.23
CA LYS A 337 -7.10 1.44 22.01
C LYS A 337 -5.73 0.80 22.19
N ILE A 338 -4.68 1.59 22.11
CA ILE A 338 -3.33 1.20 22.52
C ILE A 338 -3.03 1.95 23.81
N VAL A 339 -2.77 1.21 24.88
CA VAL A 339 -2.52 1.77 26.22
C VAL A 339 -1.23 1.18 26.78
N GLY A 340 -0.33 2.03 27.26
CA GLY A 340 0.99 1.60 27.68
C GLY A 340 1.82 2.70 28.32
N THR A 341 3.13 2.53 28.25
CA THR A 341 4.12 3.47 28.75
C THR A 341 5.08 3.88 27.65
N TRP A 342 5.55 5.12 27.77
CA TRP A 342 6.69 5.68 27.05
C TRP A 342 7.75 6.00 28.11
N GLN A 343 8.93 5.39 28.02
CA GLN A 343 10.00 5.54 28.99
C GLN A 343 11.22 6.18 28.34
N ASP A 344 11.62 7.36 28.80
CA ASP A 344 12.82 8.05 28.31
C ASP A 344 14.09 7.24 28.65
N TYR A 345 14.97 7.01 27.67
CA TYR A 345 16.16 6.19 27.87
C TYR A 345 17.16 6.82 28.85
N LYS A 346 17.29 8.15 28.87
CA LYS A 346 18.30 8.88 29.66
C LYS A 346 17.83 9.11 31.09
N THR A 347 16.61 9.62 31.25
CA THR A 347 16.04 10.03 32.54
C THR A 347 15.29 8.91 33.25
N LYS A 348 14.99 7.81 32.54
CA LYS A 348 14.14 6.70 33.02
C LYS A 348 12.73 7.14 33.43
N LYS A 349 12.31 8.34 33.04
CA LYS A 349 10.98 8.86 33.32
C LYS A 349 9.94 8.05 32.54
N ASN A 350 8.98 7.50 33.25
CA ASN A 350 7.83 6.79 32.68
C ASN A 350 6.67 7.76 32.48
N LEU A 351 6.13 7.81 31.26
CA LEU A 351 4.96 8.57 30.86
C LEU A 351 3.88 7.61 30.38
N ASN A 352 2.61 7.94 30.62
CA ASN A 352 1.49 7.15 30.10
C ASN A 352 1.34 7.37 28.60
N LEU A 353 1.08 6.31 27.84
CA LEU A 353 0.73 6.34 26.42
C LEU A 353 -0.72 5.87 26.26
N GLU A 354 -1.56 6.71 25.66
CA GLU A 354 -2.95 6.39 25.39
C GLU A 354 -3.31 6.82 23.97
N LEU A 355 -3.68 5.85 23.13
CA LEU A 355 -4.07 6.04 21.74
C LEU A 355 -5.39 5.33 21.44
N GLU A 356 -6.13 5.85 20.48
CA GLU A 356 -7.36 5.27 19.95
C GLU A 356 -7.36 5.35 18.42
N GLU A 357 -7.84 4.29 17.76
CA GLU A 357 -8.00 4.24 16.31
C GLU A 357 -8.81 5.48 15.83
N LEU A 358 -8.30 6.19 14.81
CA LEU A 358 -8.82 7.49 14.37
C LEU A 358 -10.24 7.41 13.82
#